data_AF-A0AAD6HBQ4-F1
#
_entry.id   AF-A0AAD6HBQ4-F1
#
_cell.length_a   1.000
_cell.length_b   1.000
_cell.length_c   1.000
_cell.angle_alpha   90.00
_cell.angle_beta   90.00
_cell.angle_gamma   90.00
#
_symmetry.space_group_name_H-M   'P 1'
#
loop_
_entity.id
_entity.type
_entity.pdbx_description
1 polymer ?
#
loop_
_entity_poly.entity_id
_entity_poly.type
_entity_poly.pdbx_seq_one_letter_code
_entity_poly.pdbx_strand_id
1 'polypeptide(L)'
;MDDIPSRTPEVVTNFIRVREVDPRPLHLLSNSVTMASFARPSLLRIATRSPLRQNVGVSQAVAFHASARKQILPPLPQTIEGTMNDPVPVPETKPSQGSYHWTFERAVCVGLIPLSVAPFAAGSLNPVMDAVLCTLLVAHSHIGFEAAIVDYFRPKRVPKTYAFCQWLLRAFTLTTAVGLYEFETNDVGVTEALRRIWNA
;
A
#
# COMPACT_ATOMS: atom_id res chain seq x y z
N MET A 1 -29.66 29.18 37.00
CA MET A 1 -30.28 28.16 37.86
C MET A 1 -30.89 27.13 36.93
N ASP A 2 -30.56 25.87 37.19
CA ASP A 2 -31.20 24.63 36.71
C ASP A 2 -30.75 24.16 35.31
N ASP A 3 -30.27 22.94 35.08
CA ASP A 3 -29.70 21.88 35.92
C ASP A 3 -29.04 20.90 34.92
N ILE A 4 -27.74 20.62 35.05
CA ILE A 4 -27.04 19.64 34.19
C ILE A 4 -26.97 18.31 34.96
N PRO A 5 -27.65 17.24 34.53
CA PRO A 5 -27.48 15.94 35.15
C PRO A 5 -26.16 15.32 34.71
N SER A 6 -25.20 15.34 35.63
CA SER A 6 -23.99 14.52 35.61
C SER A 6 -24.37 13.04 35.67
N ARG A 7 -23.97 12.28 34.65
CA ARG A 7 -24.07 10.81 34.66
C ARG A 7 -22.79 10.20 34.13
N THR A 8 -21.83 10.01 35.03
CA THR A 8 -20.87 8.91 34.94
C THR A 8 -21.56 7.65 35.47
N PRO A 9 -21.28 6.49 34.88
CA PRO A 9 -20.67 5.47 35.72
C PRO A 9 -19.48 4.76 35.06
N GLU A 10 -18.47 4.57 35.91
CA GLU A 10 -17.36 3.64 35.80
C GLU A 10 -17.72 2.33 35.08
N VAL A 11 -17.17 2.10 33.89
CA VAL A 11 -16.87 0.74 33.40
C VAL A 11 -15.68 0.84 32.44
N VAL A 12 -14.75 -0.09 32.56
CA VAL A 12 -13.58 -0.35 31.69
C VAL A 12 -12.30 0.44 32.01
N THR A 13 -11.90 0.45 33.29
CA THR A 13 -10.48 0.52 33.66
C THR A 13 -9.98 -0.89 33.94
N ASN A 14 -9.60 -1.62 32.89
CA ASN A 14 -8.83 -2.87 33.00
C ASN A 14 -8.18 -3.22 31.66
N PHE A 15 -7.20 -2.43 31.23
CA PHE A 15 -6.23 -2.89 30.23
C PHE A 15 -4.88 -2.17 30.40
N ILE A 16 -4.34 -2.25 31.62
CA ILE A 16 -2.91 -2.07 31.87
C ILE A 16 -2.39 -3.41 32.36
N ARG A 17 -1.77 -4.17 31.46
CA ARG A 17 -0.72 -5.12 31.84
C ARG A 17 0.47 -4.87 30.94
N VAL A 18 1.20 -3.81 31.28
CA VAL A 18 2.58 -3.60 30.86
C VAL A 18 3.36 -4.85 31.29
N ARG A 19 3.92 -5.58 30.33
CA ARG A 19 4.88 -6.65 30.65
C ARG A 19 6.15 -5.99 31.15
N GLU A 20 6.46 -6.19 32.42
CA GLU A 20 7.78 -6.03 33.01
C GLU A 20 8.81 -6.78 32.14
N VAL A 21 9.83 -6.07 31.64
CA VAL A 21 10.96 -6.67 30.93
C VAL A 21 12.14 -6.69 31.90
N ASP A 22 12.54 -7.88 32.33
CA ASP A 22 13.72 -8.11 33.17
C ASP A 22 14.99 -7.51 32.53
N PRO A 23 15.73 -6.60 33.22
CA PRO A 23 17.04 -6.17 32.77
C PRO A 23 18.11 -7.13 33.31
N ARG A 24 18.49 -8.14 32.51
CA ARG A 24 19.68 -8.97 32.82
C ARG A 24 20.97 -8.23 32.39
N PRO A 25 21.96 -8.06 33.27
CA PRO A 25 23.25 -7.50 32.90
C PRO A 25 24.11 -8.55 32.20
N LEU A 26 24.47 -8.31 30.93
CA LEU A 26 25.49 -9.10 30.26
C LEU A 26 26.85 -8.40 30.42
N HIS A 27 27.71 -9.11 31.12
CA HIS A 27 29.05 -8.72 31.53
C HIS A 27 29.95 -8.37 30.34
N LEU A 28 30.63 -7.22 30.46
CA LEU A 28 31.79 -6.81 29.69
C LEU A 28 32.90 -7.86 29.81
N LEU A 29 33.23 -8.54 28.71
CA LEU A 29 34.48 -9.26 28.57
C LEU A 29 35.49 -8.37 27.83
N SER A 30 36.30 -7.70 28.64
CA SER A 30 37.59 -7.15 28.25
C SER A 30 38.54 -8.29 27.94
N ASN A 31 39.00 -8.39 26.69
CA ASN A 31 40.15 -9.20 26.33
C ASN A 31 41.23 -8.29 25.76
N SER A 32 42.11 -7.82 26.65
CA SER A 32 43.42 -7.30 26.31
C SER A 32 44.29 -8.44 25.78
N VAL A 33 44.89 -8.27 24.60
CA VAL A 33 46.00 -9.11 24.13
C VAL A 33 47.16 -8.23 23.71
N THR A 34 48.31 -8.64 24.19
CA THR A 34 49.58 -7.96 24.43
C THR A 34 50.39 -7.74 23.15
N MET A 35 51.12 -6.62 23.12
CA MET A 35 52.20 -6.35 22.16
C MET A 35 53.36 -7.33 22.31
N ALA A 36 53.86 -7.85 21.18
CA ALA A 36 55.18 -8.48 21.10
C ALA A 36 55.98 -7.79 20.00
N SER A 37 56.99 -7.02 20.43
CA SER A 37 58.03 -6.42 19.60
C SER A 37 59.13 -7.45 19.39
N PHE A 38 59.51 -7.70 18.14
CA PHE A 38 60.77 -8.35 17.82
C PHE A 38 61.54 -7.52 16.81
N ALA A 39 62.75 -7.19 17.23
CA ALA A 39 63.72 -6.38 16.54
C ALA A 39 64.23 -7.03 15.25
N ARG A 40 64.67 -6.17 14.34
CA ARG A 40 65.29 -6.44 13.04
C ARG A 40 66.61 -7.22 13.18
N PRO A 41 67.04 -7.86 12.08
CA PRO A 41 68.31 -7.40 11.53
C PRO A 41 68.23 -7.10 10.03
N SER A 42 68.84 -5.97 9.69
CA SER A 42 69.38 -5.63 8.37
C SER A 42 70.45 -6.63 7.94
N LEU A 43 70.45 -7.04 6.67
CA LEU A 43 71.58 -6.88 5.73
C LEU A 43 71.31 -7.54 4.35
N LEU A 44 71.91 -6.90 3.35
CA LEU A 44 72.23 -7.33 1.97
C LEU A 44 71.17 -7.19 0.86
N ARG A 45 71.39 -6.10 0.08
CA ARG A 45 70.94 -5.90 -1.30
C ARG A 45 71.48 -7.02 -2.20
N ILE A 46 70.58 -7.69 -2.91
CA ILE A 46 70.86 -8.31 -4.22
C ILE A 46 69.99 -7.58 -5.23
N ALA A 47 70.65 -6.87 -6.16
CA ALA A 47 70.02 -6.26 -7.31
C ALA A 47 70.05 -7.26 -8.47
N THR A 48 68.91 -7.86 -8.79
CA THR A 48 68.68 -8.50 -10.09
C THR A 48 67.62 -7.69 -10.82
N ARG A 49 68.05 -7.01 -11.87
CA ARG A 49 67.18 -6.30 -12.81
C ARG A 49 66.31 -7.35 -13.52
N SER A 50 65.00 -7.32 -13.29
CA SER A 50 64.01 -7.98 -14.14
C SER A 50 63.10 -6.92 -14.76
N PRO A 51 62.75 -7.03 -16.05
CA PRO A 51 61.95 -6.03 -16.73
C PRO A 51 60.50 -6.12 -16.25
N LEU A 52 59.93 -4.94 -15.97
CA LEU A 52 58.52 -4.60 -16.07
C LEU A 52 57.58 -5.76 -16.45
N ARG A 53 56.93 -6.34 -15.46
CA ARG A 53 55.56 -6.81 -15.62
C ARG A 53 54.75 -6.23 -14.49
N GLN A 54 54.26 -5.02 -14.72
CA GLN A 54 53.11 -4.47 -13.99
C GLN A 54 51.96 -5.45 -14.22
N ASN A 55 51.84 -6.45 -13.35
CA ASN A 55 50.56 -7.08 -13.10
C ASN A 55 49.76 -6.01 -12.34
N VAL A 56 49.26 -5.02 -13.09
CA VAL A 56 48.16 -4.20 -12.62
C VAL A 56 47.10 -5.23 -12.30
N GLY A 57 46.82 -5.41 -11.02
CA GLY A 57 45.63 -6.11 -10.57
C GLY A 57 44.47 -5.34 -11.16
N VAL A 58 44.10 -5.69 -12.39
CA VAL A 58 42.82 -5.37 -12.96
C VAL A 58 41.88 -6.17 -12.09
N SER A 59 41.47 -5.52 -10.99
CA SER A 59 40.20 -5.79 -10.37
C SER A 59 39.23 -5.63 -11.53
N GLN A 60 38.94 -6.72 -12.23
CA GLN A 60 37.81 -6.75 -13.14
C GLN A 60 36.65 -6.56 -12.19
N ALA A 61 36.28 -5.31 -11.97
CA ALA A 61 35.01 -4.95 -11.41
C ALA A 61 34.02 -5.59 -12.37
N VAL A 62 33.58 -6.80 -12.03
CA VAL A 62 32.44 -7.43 -12.65
C VAL A 62 31.33 -6.44 -12.36
N ALA A 63 31.01 -5.63 -13.36
CA ALA A 63 29.84 -4.80 -13.33
C ALA A 63 28.68 -5.78 -13.30
N PHE A 64 28.25 -6.15 -12.08
CA PHE A 64 26.94 -6.75 -11.91
C PHE A 64 25.99 -5.85 -12.71
N HIS A 65 25.27 -6.45 -13.65
CA HIS A 65 24.24 -5.78 -14.43
C HIS A 65 23.10 -5.37 -13.49
N ALA A 66 23.37 -4.46 -12.56
CA ALA A 66 22.37 -3.69 -11.88
C ALA A 66 21.76 -2.81 -12.96
N SER A 67 20.49 -3.08 -13.30
CA SER A 67 19.72 -2.26 -14.23
C SER A 67 19.96 -0.79 -13.91
N ALA A 68 20.27 0.03 -14.92
CA ALA A 68 20.49 1.46 -14.75
C ALA A 68 19.36 2.05 -13.88
N ARG A 69 19.71 2.67 -12.75
CA ARG A 69 18.75 3.17 -11.76
C ARG A 69 17.91 4.28 -12.40
N LYS A 70 16.73 3.93 -12.92
CA LYS A 70 15.78 4.92 -13.44
C LYS A 70 14.96 5.47 -12.29
N GLN A 71 15.35 6.64 -11.79
CA GLN A 71 14.66 7.31 -10.69
C GLN A 71 13.41 8.04 -11.21
N ILE A 72 12.33 7.29 -11.44
CA ILE A 72 11.10 7.77 -12.07
C ILE A 72 10.37 8.82 -11.20
N LEU A 73 10.63 8.88 -9.89
CA LEU A 73 10.14 9.92 -8.98
C LEU A 73 11.16 10.16 -7.85
N PRO A 74 12.09 11.14 -7.97
CA PRO A 74 13.08 11.39 -6.93
C PRO A 74 12.41 11.85 -5.62
N PRO A 75 12.98 11.55 -4.45
CA PRO A 75 12.36 11.93 -3.17
C PRO A 75 12.10 13.43 -3.14
N LEU A 76 10.96 13.82 -2.55
CA LEU A 76 10.67 15.23 -2.33
C LEU A 76 11.75 15.85 -1.42
N PRO A 77 11.99 17.17 -1.51
CA PRO A 77 12.77 17.89 -0.52
C PRO A 77 12.23 17.60 0.90
N GLN A 78 13.13 17.24 1.81
CA GLN A 78 12.80 17.07 3.23
C GLN A 78 12.82 18.45 3.88
N THR A 79 11.70 19.17 3.78
CA THR A 79 11.50 20.47 4.44
C THR A 79 10.75 20.26 5.74
N ILE A 80 11.21 20.88 6.82
CA ILE A 80 10.47 20.97 8.08
C ILE A 80 9.52 22.16 7.94
N GLU A 81 8.22 21.90 7.98
CA GLU A 81 7.19 22.92 8.05
C GLU A 81 7.01 23.31 9.54
N GLY A 82 7.48 24.49 9.94
CA GLY A 82 7.44 24.98 11.33
C GLY A 82 8.77 24.88 12.09
N THR A 83 8.75 25.08 13.41
CA THR A 83 9.92 24.87 14.28
C THR A 83 9.92 23.48 14.92
N MET A 84 11.05 23.08 15.51
CA MET A 84 11.19 21.79 16.20
C MET A 84 10.20 21.59 17.35
N ASN A 85 9.70 22.69 17.93
CA ASN A 85 8.81 22.67 19.09
C ASN A 85 7.35 22.96 18.74
N ASP A 86 7.03 23.23 17.47
CA ASP A 86 5.66 23.50 17.07
C ASP A 86 4.88 22.19 16.86
N PRO A 87 3.66 22.06 17.42
CA PRO A 87 2.83 20.90 17.15
C PRO A 87 2.41 20.88 15.68
N VAL A 88 2.43 19.69 15.08
CA VAL A 88 1.92 19.49 13.71
C VAL A 88 0.45 19.88 13.66
N PRO A 89 0.01 20.75 12.74
CA PRO A 89 -1.39 21.13 12.64
C PRO A 89 -2.22 19.89 12.27
N VAL A 90 -3.18 19.54 13.13
CA VAL A 90 -4.10 18.43 12.88
C VAL A 90 -5.15 18.91 11.87
N PRO A 91 -5.31 18.23 10.72
CA PRO A 91 -6.34 18.59 9.76
C PRO A 91 -7.74 18.35 10.35
N GLU A 92 -8.71 19.16 9.95
CA GLU A 92 -10.11 18.98 10.33
C GLU A 92 -10.62 17.60 9.87
N THR A 93 -11.10 16.78 10.82
CA THR A 93 -11.64 15.46 10.51
C THR A 93 -13.09 15.54 10.07
N LYS A 94 -13.42 14.93 8.93
CA LYS A 94 -14.81 14.82 8.43
C LYS A 94 -15.21 13.35 8.36
N PRO A 95 -16.32 12.92 9.00
CA PRO A 95 -16.74 11.51 9.00
C PRO A 95 -16.95 10.91 7.60
N SER A 96 -17.35 11.76 6.63
CA SER A 96 -17.54 11.37 5.23
C SER A 96 -16.28 10.85 4.55
N GLN A 97 -15.09 11.26 5.01
CA GLN A 97 -13.81 10.87 4.40
C GLN A 97 -13.25 9.55 4.96
N GLY A 98 -13.86 9.00 6.01
CA GLY A 98 -13.33 7.82 6.70
C GLY A 98 -14.42 6.84 7.09
N SER A 99 -15.13 7.12 8.20
CA SER A 99 -16.07 6.17 8.80
C SER A 99 -17.24 5.83 7.88
N TYR A 100 -17.86 6.82 7.24
CA TYR A 100 -18.99 6.56 6.34
C TYR A 100 -18.57 5.84 5.07
N HIS A 101 -17.43 6.21 4.49
CA HIS A 101 -16.89 5.55 3.32
C HIS A 101 -16.58 4.07 3.60
N TRP A 102 -15.89 3.78 4.70
CA TRP A 102 -15.59 2.41 5.12
C TRP A 102 -16.87 1.59 5.35
N THR A 103 -17.84 2.15 6.05
CA THR A 103 -19.10 1.45 6.34
C THR A 103 -19.88 1.15 5.07
N PHE A 104 -19.93 2.11 4.14
CA PHE A 104 -20.57 1.95 2.84
C PHE A 104 -19.90 0.85 1.99
N GLU A 105 -18.56 0.83 1.91
CA GLU A 105 -17.84 -0.21 1.20
C GLU A 105 -18.15 -1.60 1.75
N ARG A 106 -18.17 -1.74 3.09
CA ARG A 106 -18.48 -3.03 3.72
C ARG A 106 -19.93 -3.44 3.45
N ALA A 107 -20.88 -2.50 3.49
CA ALA A 107 -22.28 -2.78 3.15
C ALA A 107 -22.44 -3.27 1.71
N VAL A 108 -21.75 -2.64 0.74
CA VAL A 108 -21.74 -3.09 -0.66
C VAL A 108 -21.17 -4.51 -0.77
N CYS A 109 -20.02 -4.80 -0.14
CA CYS A 109 -19.43 -6.13 -0.16
C CYS A 109 -20.36 -7.19 0.45
N VAL A 110 -20.96 -6.91 1.61
CA VAL A 110 -21.89 -7.83 2.28
C VAL A 110 -23.12 -8.10 1.43
N GLY A 111 -23.64 -7.09 0.70
CA GLY A 111 -24.74 -7.28 -0.24
C GLY A 111 -24.37 -8.09 -1.48
N LEU A 112 -23.13 -7.95 -1.97
CA LEU A 112 -22.67 -8.64 -3.18
C LEU A 112 -22.48 -10.16 -2.97
N ILE A 113 -22.10 -10.59 -1.75
CA ILE A 113 -21.88 -12.00 -1.42
C ILE A 113 -23.11 -12.87 -1.73
N PRO A 114 -24.30 -12.65 -1.15
CA PRO A 114 -25.48 -13.47 -1.45
C PRO A 114 -25.94 -13.33 -2.90
N LEU A 115 -25.80 -12.14 -3.51
CA LEU A 115 -26.17 -11.91 -4.89
C LEU A 115 -25.31 -12.70 -5.88
N SER A 116 -24.02 -12.87 -5.60
CA SER A 116 -23.14 -13.69 -6.46
C SER A 116 -23.48 -15.18 -6.44
N VAL A 117 -24.09 -15.68 -5.35
CA VAL A 117 -24.54 -17.08 -5.21
C VAL A 117 -25.96 -17.29 -5.76
N ALA A 118 -26.81 -16.26 -5.68
CA ALA A 118 -28.21 -16.32 -6.09
C ALA A 118 -28.48 -16.92 -7.50
N PRO A 119 -27.73 -16.57 -8.57
CA PRO A 119 -27.97 -17.16 -9.89
C PRO A 119 -27.81 -18.68 -9.92
N PHE A 120 -26.88 -19.23 -9.13
CA PHE A 120 -26.62 -20.67 -9.07
C PHE A 120 -27.69 -21.43 -8.30
N ALA A 121 -28.28 -20.80 -7.27
CA ALA A 121 -29.34 -21.41 -6.47
C ALA A 121 -30.71 -21.35 -7.16
N ALA A 122 -31.00 -20.26 -7.86
CA ALA A 122 -32.30 -20.03 -8.49
C ALA A 122 -32.41 -20.60 -9.92
N GLY A 123 -31.30 -20.91 -10.59
CA GLY A 123 -31.27 -21.49 -11.95
C GLY A 123 -31.62 -20.51 -13.09
N SER A 124 -32.31 -19.41 -12.78
CA SER A 124 -32.54 -18.25 -13.65
C SER A 124 -32.82 -17.01 -12.80
N LEU A 125 -32.14 -15.89 -13.04
CA LEU A 125 -32.41 -14.63 -12.33
C LEU A 125 -33.52 -13.82 -13.00
N ASN A 126 -34.31 -13.13 -12.18
CA ASN A 126 -35.22 -12.08 -12.62
C ASN A 126 -34.37 -10.87 -13.09
N PRO A 127 -34.73 -10.17 -14.19
CA PRO A 127 -34.02 -8.98 -14.67
C PRO A 127 -33.73 -7.93 -13.58
N VAL A 128 -34.63 -7.77 -12.61
CA VAL A 128 -34.42 -6.84 -11.48
C VAL A 128 -33.24 -7.27 -10.61
N MET A 129 -33.12 -8.56 -10.34
CA MET A 129 -32.02 -9.09 -9.52
C MET A 129 -30.69 -9.04 -10.25
N ASP A 130 -30.69 -9.26 -11.57
CA ASP A 130 -29.50 -9.13 -12.41
C ASP A 130 -29.02 -7.66 -12.46
N ALA A 131 -29.94 -6.72 -12.66
CA ALA A 131 -29.66 -5.29 -12.61
C ALA A 131 -29.09 -4.84 -11.24
N VAL A 132 -29.64 -5.37 -10.13
CA VAL A 132 -29.13 -5.07 -8.77
C VAL A 132 -27.72 -5.64 -8.57
N LEU A 133 -27.48 -6.88 -9.00
CA LEU A 133 -26.16 -7.52 -8.96
C LEU A 133 -25.15 -6.68 -9.75
N CYS A 134 -25.49 -6.32 -10.98
CA CYS A 134 -24.65 -5.54 -11.87
C CYS A 134 -24.36 -4.14 -11.31
N THR A 135 -25.36 -3.47 -10.74
CA THR A 135 -25.20 -2.14 -10.13
C THR A 135 -24.26 -2.20 -8.92
N LEU A 136 -24.44 -3.17 -8.03
CA LEU A 136 -23.55 -3.36 -6.87
C LEU A 136 -22.13 -3.73 -7.30
N LEU A 137 -21.98 -4.52 -8.37
CA LEU A 137 -20.68 -4.89 -8.93
C LEU A 137 -19.94 -3.66 -9.48
N VAL A 138 -20.64 -2.79 -10.22
CA VAL A 138 -20.09 -1.53 -10.71
C VAL A 138 -19.70 -0.60 -9.56
N ALA A 139 -20.56 -0.46 -8.54
CA ALA A 139 -20.27 0.35 -7.37
C ALA A 139 -19.04 -0.15 -6.60
N HIS A 140 -18.95 -1.46 -6.35
CA HIS A 140 -17.81 -2.10 -5.70
C HIS A 140 -16.51 -1.87 -6.51
N SER A 141 -16.59 -2.03 -7.83
CA SER A 141 -15.45 -1.83 -8.72
C SER A 141 -14.99 -0.37 -8.76
N HIS A 142 -15.93 0.59 -8.80
CA HIS A 142 -15.62 2.01 -8.80
C HIS A 142 -14.81 2.41 -7.57
N ILE A 143 -15.26 2.01 -6.38
CA ILE A 143 -14.59 2.35 -5.11
C ILE A 143 -13.23 1.63 -5.02
N GLY A 144 -13.16 0.36 -5.44
CA GLY A 144 -11.90 -0.40 -5.45
C GLY A 144 -10.85 0.23 -6.37
N PHE A 145 -11.24 0.68 -7.56
CA PHE A 145 -10.33 1.38 -8.47
C PHE A 145 -9.97 2.78 -7.95
N GLU A 146 -10.89 3.50 -7.31
CA GLU A 146 -10.58 4.78 -6.68
C GLU A 146 -9.51 4.62 -5.59
N ALA A 147 -9.65 3.61 -4.72
CA ALA A 147 -8.64 3.30 -3.70
C ALA A 147 -7.27 3.00 -4.32
N ALA A 148 -7.23 2.17 -5.37
CA ALA A 148 -5.99 1.90 -6.10
C ALA A 148 -5.37 3.16 -6.71
N ILE A 149 -6.18 4.06 -7.29
CA ILE A 149 -5.69 5.33 -7.86
C ILE A 149 -5.11 6.22 -6.77
N VAL A 150 -5.78 6.36 -5.62
CA VAL A 150 -5.33 7.20 -4.50
C VAL A 150 -4.00 6.70 -3.91
N ASP A 151 -3.83 5.37 -3.82
CA ASP A 151 -2.62 4.75 -3.28
C ASP A 151 -1.41 4.90 -4.21
N TYR A 152 -1.59 4.65 -5.51
CA TYR A 152 -0.47 4.67 -6.46
C TYR A 152 -0.20 6.06 -7.05
N PHE A 153 -1.23 6.86 -7.32
CA PHE A 153 -1.11 8.17 -7.95
C PHE A 153 -1.37 9.28 -6.94
N ARG A 154 -0.42 9.53 -6.05
CA ARG A 154 -0.59 10.56 -5.02
C ARG A 154 -0.74 11.96 -5.64
N PRO A 155 -1.81 12.72 -5.32
CA PRO A 155 -2.08 14.04 -5.93
C PRO A 155 -0.97 15.07 -5.66
N LYS A 156 -0.31 15.00 -4.48
CA LYS A 156 0.83 15.85 -4.14
C LYS A 156 2.07 15.64 -5.04
N ARG A 157 2.16 14.49 -5.72
CA ARG A 157 3.32 14.09 -6.52
C ARG A 157 3.04 14.13 -8.02
N VAL A 158 1.87 13.67 -8.43
CA VAL A 158 1.51 13.51 -9.86
C VAL A 158 0.08 14.04 -10.12
N PRO A 159 -0.17 15.34 -9.92
CA PRO A 159 -1.53 15.90 -9.94
C PRO A 159 -2.23 15.73 -11.30
N LYS A 160 -1.49 15.84 -12.41
CA LYS A 160 -2.03 15.67 -13.77
C LYS A 160 -2.47 14.22 -14.03
N THR A 161 -1.61 13.26 -13.71
CA THR A 161 -1.90 11.83 -13.87
C THR A 161 -3.05 11.41 -12.97
N TYR A 162 -3.05 11.85 -11.71
CA TYR A 162 -4.15 11.61 -10.77
C TYR A 162 -5.49 12.13 -11.32
N ALA A 163 -5.53 13.39 -11.77
CA ALA A 163 -6.74 13.99 -12.33
C ALA A 163 -7.23 13.25 -13.58
N PHE A 164 -6.30 12.84 -14.47
CA PHE A 164 -6.62 12.04 -15.64
C PHE A 164 -7.23 10.69 -15.26
N CYS A 165 -6.59 9.94 -14.35
CA CYS A 165 -7.09 8.64 -13.87
C CYS A 165 -8.47 8.76 -13.22
N GLN A 166 -8.71 9.82 -12.43
CA GLN A 166 -10.01 10.06 -11.81
C GLN A 166 -11.11 10.33 -12.84
N TRP A 167 -10.83 11.14 -13.87
CA TRP A 167 -11.79 11.37 -14.95
C TRP A 167 -12.02 10.13 -15.81
N LEU A 168 -10.97 9.37 -16.09
CA LEU A 168 -11.05 8.10 -16.78
C LEU A 168 -11.94 7.11 -16.02
N LEU A 169 -11.76 6.99 -14.70
CA LEU A 169 -12.56 6.11 -13.85
C LEU A 169 -14.04 6.50 -13.88
N ARG A 170 -14.35 7.80 -13.79
CA ARG A 170 -15.73 8.30 -13.89
C ARG A 170 -16.35 7.99 -15.24
N ALA A 171 -15.62 8.25 -16.33
CA ALA A 171 -16.07 7.95 -17.68
C ALA A 171 -16.32 6.45 -17.85
N PHE A 172 -15.39 5.61 -17.40
CA PHE A 172 -15.52 4.15 -17.45
C PHE A 172 -16.76 3.68 -16.69
N THR A 173 -16.97 4.20 -15.48
CA THR A 173 -18.11 3.82 -14.64
C THR A 173 -19.45 4.18 -15.28
N LEU A 174 -19.56 5.38 -15.85
CA LEU A 174 -20.78 5.82 -16.55
C LEU A 174 -21.01 4.99 -17.82
N THR A 175 -19.97 4.77 -18.62
CA THR A 175 -20.07 3.94 -19.83
C THR A 175 -20.48 2.51 -19.50
N THR A 176 -19.90 1.90 -18.46
CA THR A 176 -20.28 0.56 -17.99
C THR A 176 -21.72 0.53 -17.49
N ALA A 177 -22.16 1.55 -16.73
CA ALA A 177 -23.54 1.62 -16.25
C ALA A 177 -24.55 1.72 -17.40
N VAL A 178 -24.27 2.55 -18.41
CA VAL A 178 -25.11 2.66 -19.62
C VAL A 178 -25.10 1.35 -20.42
N GLY A 179 -23.92 0.74 -20.60
CA GLY A 179 -23.81 -0.54 -21.30
C GLY A 179 -24.60 -1.65 -20.63
N LEU A 180 -24.57 -1.72 -19.29
CA LEU A 180 -25.36 -2.68 -18.53
C LEU A 180 -26.86 -2.38 -18.62
N TYR A 181 -27.26 -1.11 -18.56
CA TYR A 181 -28.67 -0.73 -18.75
C TYR A 181 -29.22 -1.19 -20.11
N GLU A 182 -28.46 -0.96 -21.18
CA GLU A 182 -28.81 -1.43 -22.53
C GLU A 182 -28.84 -2.96 -22.61
N PHE A 183 -27.89 -3.65 -21.96
CA PHE A 183 -27.82 -5.11 -21.96
C PHE A 183 -28.98 -5.78 -21.22
N GLU A 184 -29.43 -5.18 -20.12
CA GLU A 184 -30.58 -5.67 -19.35
C GLU A 184 -31.93 -5.32 -20.00
N THR A 185 -32.02 -4.18 -20.71
CA THR A 185 -33.29 -3.70 -21.27
C THR A 185 -33.54 -4.21 -22.69
N ASN A 186 -32.50 -4.24 -23.53
CA ASN A 186 -32.61 -4.54 -24.96
C ASN A 186 -31.95 -5.87 -25.37
N ASP A 187 -31.23 -6.54 -24.47
CA ASP A 187 -30.60 -7.85 -24.71
C ASP A 187 -31.03 -8.88 -23.64
N VAL A 188 -30.32 -10.00 -23.55
CA VAL A 188 -30.67 -11.17 -22.74
C VAL A 188 -30.33 -11.05 -21.24
N GLY A 189 -29.57 -10.02 -20.84
CA GLY A 189 -29.09 -9.84 -19.47
C GLY A 189 -27.77 -10.56 -19.16
N VAL A 190 -27.02 -10.05 -18.17
CA VAL A 190 -25.64 -10.46 -17.87
C VAL A 190 -25.55 -11.94 -17.47
N THR A 191 -26.47 -12.41 -16.64
CA THR A 191 -26.39 -13.77 -16.09
C THR A 191 -26.73 -14.84 -17.12
N GLU A 192 -27.68 -14.57 -18.01
CA GLU A 192 -28.01 -15.47 -19.12
C GLU A 192 -26.92 -15.43 -20.21
N ALA A 193 -26.32 -14.27 -20.46
CA ALA A 193 -25.16 -14.17 -21.36
C ALA A 193 -23.96 -15.00 -20.84
N LEU A 194 -23.65 -14.92 -19.54
CA LEU A 194 -22.61 -15.75 -18.92
C LEU A 194 -22.93 -17.24 -19.05
N ARG A 195 -24.21 -17.63 -18.86
CA ARG A 195 -24.64 -19.02 -19.05
C ARG A 195 -24.42 -19.50 -20.48
N ARG A 196 -24.70 -18.67 -21.49
CA ARG A 196 -24.49 -19.02 -22.90
C ARG A 196 -23.01 -19.16 -23.23
N ILE A 197 -22.17 -18.24 -22.73
CA ILE A 197 -20.71 -18.30 -22.92
C ILE A 197 -20.12 -19.56 -22.28
N TRP A 198 -20.63 -19.98 -21.13
CA TRP A 198 -20.13 -21.17 -20.43
C TRP A 198 -20.49 -22.50 -21.13
N ASN A 199 -21.65 -22.55 -21.79
CA ASN A 199 -22.11 -23.73 -22.53
C ASN A 199 -21.72 -23.69 -24.03
N ALA A 200 -20.89 -22.72 -24.44
CA ALA A 200 -20.42 -22.56 -25.81
C ALA A 200 -19.32 -23.56 -26.18
#